data_AF-A0A972F302-F1
#
_entry.id   AF-A0A972F302-F1
#
_cell.length_a   1.000
_cell.length_b   1.000
_cell.length_c   1.000
_cell.angle_alpha   90.00
_cell.angle_beta   90.00
_cell.angle_gamma   90.00
#
_symmetry.space_group_name_H-M   'P 1'
#
loop_
_entity.id
_entity.type
_entity.pdbx_description
1 polymer ?
#
loop_
_entity_poly.entity_id
_entity_poly.type
_entity_poly.pdbx_seq_one_letter_code
_entity_poly.pdbx_strand_id
1 'polypeptide(L)'
;LADLAACRYCAGDDLPGLPAEYLRSRNSINRLTGTTGEGFAPYAQTETLYPAGSRLTVFVGIDEDVLSREALRSGLEKIGVTGFGRDASTGMGKFGIVSFQDVNLAEFGAKNPNAFYTLGPCVPEKKRYRDALFTPFTRFGKHGDRLAVSGKPFKNPVIMADEGALLFPADMAECRTRPYLGTAVTGLSKVLDTAVAQGYSLFIPVRLEVN
;
A
#
# COMPACT_ATOMS: atom_id res chain seq x y z
N LEU A 1 -15.55 -6.12 16.97
CA LEU A 1 -15.53 -5.10 15.90
C LEU A 1 -14.49 -4.04 16.25
N ALA A 2 -13.65 -3.63 15.32
CA ALA A 2 -12.99 -2.33 15.45
C ALA A 2 -14.05 -1.30 15.03
N ASP A 3 -14.58 -0.58 16.01
CA ASP A 3 -15.49 0.52 15.73
C ASP A 3 -14.66 1.66 15.12
N LEU A 4 -14.77 1.84 13.80
CA LEU A 4 -14.07 2.90 13.08
C LEU A 4 -14.49 4.30 13.57
N ALA A 5 -15.67 4.44 14.18
CA ALA A 5 -16.09 5.68 14.82
C ALA A 5 -15.42 5.89 16.20
N ALA A 6 -14.92 4.82 16.82
CA ALA A 6 -14.12 4.86 18.04
C ALA A 6 -12.60 4.95 17.75
N CYS A 7 -12.18 4.80 16.50
CA CYS A 7 -10.80 4.99 16.09
C CYS A 7 -10.44 6.48 16.18
N ARG A 8 -9.47 6.83 17.03
CA ARG A 8 -8.85 8.15 16.99
C ARG A 8 -7.86 8.19 15.83
N TYR A 9 -8.02 9.19 14.97
CA TYR A 9 -6.92 9.64 14.12
C TYR A 9 -5.85 10.22 15.05
N CYS A 10 -4.66 9.62 15.05
CA CYS A 10 -3.53 10.13 15.77
C CYS A 10 -2.48 10.56 14.74
N ALA A 11 -2.11 11.84 14.73
CA ALA A 11 -0.91 12.27 14.04
C ALA A 11 0.31 11.69 14.77
N GLY A 12 1.43 11.50 14.06
CA GLY A 12 2.58 10.71 14.54
C GLY A 12 3.16 11.11 15.90
N ASP A 13 2.92 12.35 16.36
CA ASP A 13 3.40 12.86 17.65
C ASP A 13 2.44 12.55 18.82
N ASP A 14 1.18 12.17 18.55
CA ASP A 14 0.12 11.92 19.55
C ASP A 14 0.07 10.46 20.04
N LEU A 15 0.94 9.58 19.52
CA LEU A 15 1.01 8.18 19.90
C LEU A 15 2.22 7.93 20.82
N PRO A 16 2.06 8.03 22.16
CA PRO A 16 3.07 7.49 23.04
C PRO A 16 3.16 5.97 22.81
N GLY A 17 4.17 5.56 22.07
CA GLY A 17 4.54 4.16 21.90
C GLY A 17 4.37 3.55 20.51
N LEU A 18 3.92 4.25 19.45
CA LEU A 18 3.84 3.62 18.11
C LEU A 18 3.81 4.46 16.82
N PRO A 19 4.30 3.87 15.69
CA PRO A 19 5.22 2.74 15.62
C PRO A 19 6.63 3.14 16.09
N ALA A 20 7.25 2.31 16.93
CA ALA A 20 8.62 2.56 17.35
C ALA A 20 9.57 2.06 16.25
N GLU A 21 10.45 2.94 15.77
CA GLU A 21 11.58 2.55 14.94
C GLU A 21 12.71 2.05 15.83
N TYR A 22 13.14 0.82 15.59
CA TYR A 22 14.26 0.23 16.31
C TYR A 22 15.40 -0.08 15.34
N LEU A 23 16.57 0.50 15.59
CA LEU A 23 17.76 0.23 14.80
C LEU A 23 18.43 -1.05 15.31
N ARG A 24 18.38 -2.13 14.52
CA ARG A 24 19.04 -3.40 14.84
C ARG A 24 20.33 -3.54 14.03
N SER A 25 21.45 -3.73 14.71
CA SER A 25 22.72 -4.09 14.06
C SER A 25 22.76 -5.59 13.73
N ARG A 26 23.13 -5.92 12.50
CA ARG A 26 23.32 -7.29 12.00
C ARG A 26 24.72 -7.45 11.38
N ASN A 27 25.20 -8.69 11.34
CA ASN A 27 26.47 -9.07 10.73
C ASN A 27 26.25 -10.23 9.75
N SER A 28 26.95 -10.19 8.62
CA SER A 28 26.98 -11.30 7.65
C SER A 28 28.32 -12.03 7.77
N ILE A 29 28.30 -13.29 8.22
CA ILE A 29 29.51 -14.10 8.41
C ILE A 29 29.70 -15.02 7.19
N ASN A 30 30.87 -14.94 6.56
CA ASN A 30 31.28 -15.86 5.50
C ASN A 30 31.60 -17.23 6.12
N ARG A 31 30.89 -18.28 5.67
CA ARG A 31 31.01 -19.64 6.23
C ARG A 31 32.35 -20.32 5.93
N LEU A 32 33.07 -19.88 4.89
CA LEU A 32 34.38 -20.45 4.52
C LEU A 32 35.52 -19.82 5.31
N THR A 33 35.45 -18.51 5.56
CA THR A 33 36.53 -17.76 6.22
C THR A 33 36.26 -17.50 7.70
N GLY A 34 35.02 -17.63 8.16
CA GLY A 34 34.60 -17.28 9.51
C GLY A 34 34.59 -15.77 9.81
N THR A 35 34.74 -14.93 8.78
CA THR A 35 34.87 -13.46 8.92
C THR A 35 33.68 -12.69 8.36
N THR A 36 33.53 -11.41 8.74
CA THR A 36 32.44 -10.53 8.29
C THR A 36 32.92 -9.55 7.20
N GLY A 37 32.69 -9.85 5.92
CA GLY A 37 33.11 -8.95 4.82
C GLY A 37 34.62 -8.65 4.82
N GLU A 38 35.02 -7.45 4.39
CA GLU A 38 36.39 -6.93 4.58
C GLU A 38 36.55 -6.41 6.02
N GLY A 39 36.85 -7.31 6.97
CA GLY A 39 37.14 -6.93 8.36
C GLY A 39 35.93 -7.05 9.30
N PHE A 40 35.55 -5.94 9.96
CA PHE A 40 34.36 -5.86 10.82
C PHE A 40 33.32 -4.94 10.17
N ALA A 41 32.33 -5.53 9.50
CA ALA A 41 31.35 -4.80 8.70
C ALA A 41 29.88 -5.03 9.16
N PRO A 42 29.48 -4.54 10.34
CA PRO A 42 28.08 -4.53 10.74
C PRO A 42 27.26 -3.59 9.86
N TYR A 43 26.02 -3.97 9.60
CA TYR A 43 25.04 -3.11 8.95
C TYR A 43 23.81 -2.96 9.85
N ALA A 44 23.25 -1.76 9.84
CA ALA A 44 22.06 -1.43 10.61
C ALA A 44 20.81 -1.63 9.75
N GLN A 45 19.76 -2.11 10.40
CA GLN A 45 18.45 -2.31 9.79
C GLN A 45 17.39 -1.71 10.71
N THR A 46 16.63 -0.75 10.19
CA THR A 46 15.47 -0.20 10.89
C THR A 46 14.33 -1.22 10.85
N GLU A 47 13.80 -1.55 12.02
CA GLU A 47 12.63 -2.41 12.20
C GLU A 47 11.48 -1.57 12.77
N THR A 48 10.29 -1.70 12.18
CA THR A 48 9.06 -1.09 12.68
C THR A 48 8.40 -2.06 13.66
N LEU A 49 8.28 -1.67 14.93
CA LEU A 49 7.68 -2.50 15.97
C LEU A 49 6.28 -1.99 16.33
N TYR A 50 5.35 -2.93 16.40
CA TYR A 50 3.99 -2.75 16.92
C TYR A 50 3.89 -3.40 18.31
N PRO A 51 3.28 -2.81 19.35
CA PRO A 51 3.20 -3.36 20.67
C PRO A 51 2.11 -4.42 20.63
N ALA A 52 2.13 -5.27 21.65
CA ALA A 52 1.15 -6.31 21.80
C ALA A 52 -0.28 -5.74 21.77
N GLY A 53 -1.14 -6.38 20.97
CA GLY A 53 -2.53 -5.98 20.82
C GLY A 53 -2.81 -4.94 19.74
N SER A 54 -1.79 -4.47 19.00
CA SER A 54 -2.00 -3.59 17.83
C SER A 54 -2.95 -4.21 16.82
N ARG A 55 -3.87 -3.40 16.31
CA ARG A 55 -4.81 -3.78 15.25
C ARG A 55 -4.63 -2.84 14.08
N LEU A 56 -4.19 -3.40 12.97
CA LEU A 56 -4.11 -2.71 11.68
C LEU A 56 -5.33 -3.10 10.85
N THR A 57 -5.78 -2.18 10.01
CA THR A 57 -6.91 -2.39 9.09
C THR A 57 -6.42 -2.11 7.67
N VAL A 58 -6.82 -2.97 6.74
CA VAL A 58 -6.54 -2.81 5.31
C VAL A 58 -7.87 -2.85 4.57
N PHE A 59 -8.06 -1.88 3.68
CA PHE A 59 -9.20 -1.86 2.76
C PHE A 59 -8.79 -2.52 1.45
N VAL A 60 -9.60 -3.46 0.97
CA VAL A 60 -9.33 -4.21 -0.26
C VAL A 60 -10.57 -4.15 -1.14
N GLY A 61 -10.39 -3.66 -2.37
CA GLY A 61 -11.37 -3.79 -3.43
C GLY A 61 -10.98 -4.95 -4.34
N ILE A 62 -11.92 -5.84 -4.61
CA ILE A 62 -11.73 -6.98 -5.50
C ILE A 62 -12.82 -7.00 -6.57
N ASP A 63 -12.48 -7.62 -7.69
CA ASP A 63 -13.45 -8.08 -8.67
C ASP A 63 -13.84 -9.52 -8.29
N GLU A 64 -15.07 -9.71 -7.81
CA GLU A 64 -15.53 -11.00 -7.29
C GLU A 64 -15.66 -12.07 -8.38
N ASP A 65 -15.77 -11.68 -9.65
CA ASP A 65 -15.76 -12.61 -10.78
C ASP A 65 -14.36 -13.22 -10.99
N VAL A 66 -13.31 -12.56 -10.47
CA VAL A 66 -11.90 -12.97 -10.60
C VAL A 66 -11.35 -13.56 -9.30
N LEU A 67 -11.71 -12.99 -8.16
CA LEU A 67 -11.20 -13.39 -6.85
C LEU A 67 -12.33 -13.43 -5.82
N SER A 68 -12.68 -14.64 -5.37
CA SER A 68 -13.65 -14.80 -4.28
C SER A 68 -13.12 -14.23 -2.96
N ARG A 69 -14.07 -13.84 -2.11
CA ARG A 69 -13.81 -13.39 -0.73
C ARG A 69 -13.03 -14.42 0.08
N GLU A 70 -13.38 -15.69 -0.05
CA GLU A 70 -12.76 -16.81 0.67
C GLU A 70 -11.31 -17.00 0.21
N ALA A 71 -11.05 -16.87 -1.09
CA ALA A 71 -9.70 -16.94 -1.64
C ALA A 71 -8.83 -15.75 -1.17
N LEU A 72 -9.39 -14.54 -1.15
CA LEU A 72 -8.71 -13.36 -0.59
C LEU A 72 -8.32 -13.59 0.87
N ARG A 73 -9.28 -14.03 1.71
CA ARG A 73 -9.04 -14.31 3.12
C ARG A 73 -7.96 -15.38 3.30
N SER A 74 -8.07 -16.51 2.60
CA SER A 74 -7.09 -17.60 2.68
C SER A 74 -5.70 -17.13 2.24
N GLY A 75 -5.61 -16.30 1.19
CA GLY A 75 -4.37 -15.71 0.72
C GLY A 75 -3.72 -14.82 1.78
N LEU A 76 -4.50 -13.93 2.42
CA LEU A 76 -4.01 -13.06 3.48
C LEU A 76 -3.58 -13.84 4.73
N GLU A 77 -4.30 -14.90 5.13
CA GLU A 77 -3.91 -15.78 6.24
C GLU A 77 -2.57 -16.46 5.96
N LYS A 78 -2.36 -16.96 4.74
CA LYS A 78 -1.06 -17.54 4.32
C LYS A 78 0.06 -16.50 4.38
N ILE A 79 -0.18 -15.30 3.86
CA ILE A 79 0.78 -14.19 3.92
C ILE A 79 1.11 -13.84 5.38
N GLY A 80 0.11 -13.83 6.25
CA GLY A 80 0.31 -13.56 7.68
C GLY A 80 1.21 -14.57 8.39
N VAL A 81 1.13 -15.85 7.99
CA VAL A 81 2.01 -16.92 8.51
C VAL A 81 3.41 -16.84 7.92
N THR A 82 3.54 -16.61 6.60
CA THR A 82 4.85 -16.55 5.92
C THR A 82 5.60 -15.26 6.22
N GLY A 83 4.89 -14.17 6.51
CA GLY A 83 5.41 -12.82 6.63
C GLY A 83 5.20 -12.01 5.36
N PHE A 84 4.89 -10.72 5.53
CA PHE A 84 4.78 -9.72 4.47
C PHE A 84 6.01 -8.81 4.40
N GLY A 85 6.42 -8.44 3.18
CA GLY A 85 7.49 -7.48 2.93
C GLY A 85 8.88 -8.09 2.75
N ARG A 86 9.88 -7.22 2.61
CA ARG A 86 11.26 -7.56 2.24
C ARG A 86 11.91 -8.60 3.16
N ASP A 87 11.59 -8.54 4.45
CA ASP A 87 12.28 -9.30 5.49
C ASP A 87 11.49 -10.52 5.99
N ALA A 88 10.46 -10.94 5.25
CA ALA A 88 9.63 -12.10 5.58
C ALA A 88 10.45 -13.38 5.80
N SER A 89 11.49 -13.61 4.99
CA SER A 89 12.40 -14.76 5.13
C SER A 89 13.22 -14.75 6.42
N THR A 90 13.32 -13.60 7.11
CA THR A 90 13.96 -13.48 8.42
C THR A 90 12.95 -13.47 9.58
N GLY A 91 11.69 -13.82 9.29
CA GLY A 91 10.62 -13.95 10.28
C GLY A 91 9.80 -12.68 10.52
N MET A 92 10.03 -11.61 9.76
CA MET A 92 9.34 -10.32 9.93
C MET A 92 7.99 -10.27 9.19
N GLY A 93 7.16 -9.27 9.55
CA GLY A 93 5.92 -8.98 8.83
C GLY A 93 4.80 -10.01 9.04
N LYS A 94 4.87 -10.80 10.10
CA LYS A 94 3.82 -11.77 10.46
C LYS A 94 2.62 -11.07 11.09
N PHE A 95 1.41 -11.55 10.79
CA PHE A 95 0.18 -11.04 11.36
C PHE A 95 -0.90 -12.14 11.38
N GLY A 96 -1.96 -11.90 12.16
CA GLY A 96 -3.17 -12.73 12.16
C GLY A 96 -4.38 -11.89 11.77
N ILE A 97 -5.35 -12.50 11.07
CA ILE A 97 -6.62 -11.85 10.76
C ILE A 97 -7.57 -12.03 11.94
N VAL A 98 -7.96 -10.93 12.57
CA VAL A 98 -8.91 -10.92 13.70
C VAL A 98 -10.34 -10.54 13.28
N SER A 99 -10.50 -9.94 12.10
CA SER A 99 -11.77 -9.47 11.54
C SER A 99 -11.70 -9.47 10.02
N PHE A 100 -12.80 -9.83 9.36
CA PHE A 100 -12.93 -9.79 7.90
C PHE A 100 -14.39 -9.49 7.53
N GLN A 101 -14.66 -8.28 7.07
CA GLN A 101 -16.02 -7.77 6.86
C GLN A 101 -16.09 -6.88 5.63
N ASP A 102 -17.28 -6.78 5.05
CA ASP A 102 -17.53 -5.86 3.95
C ASP A 102 -17.66 -4.44 4.49
N VAL A 103 -17.32 -3.48 3.64
CA VAL A 103 -17.42 -2.07 3.97
C VAL A 103 -17.81 -1.28 2.74
N ASN A 104 -18.77 -0.37 2.92
CA ASN A 104 -19.15 0.58 1.89
C ASN A 104 -18.50 1.94 2.17
N LEU A 105 -17.38 2.22 1.50
CA LEU A 105 -16.62 3.47 1.71
C LEU A 105 -17.43 4.73 1.38
N ALA A 106 -18.46 4.63 0.55
CA ALA A 106 -19.33 5.77 0.24
C ALA A 106 -20.16 6.23 1.45
N GLU A 107 -20.44 5.35 2.41
CA GLU A 107 -21.21 5.68 3.63
C GLU A 107 -20.40 6.52 4.63
N PHE A 108 -19.08 6.46 4.57
CA PHE A 108 -18.19 7.30 5.38
C PHE A 108 -18.01 8.70 4.79
N GLY A 109 -18.52 8.94 3.59
CA GLY A 109 -18.32 10.17 2.84
C GLY A 109 -19.43 11.22 3.01
N ALA A 110 -19.20 12.38 2.41
CA ALA A 110 -20.16 13.46 2.39
C ALA A 110 -21.38 13.12 1.53
N LYS A 111 -22.59 13.52 1.97
CA LYS A 111 -23.85 13.33 1.21
C LYS A 111 -23.83 14.05 -0.15
N ASN A 112 -23.22 15.23 -0.20
CA ASN A 112 -23.08 16.06 -1.40
C ASN A 112 -21.59 16.34 -1.67
N PRO A 113 -20.83 15.33 -2.12
CA PRO A 113 -19.39 15.43 -2.30
C PRO A 113 -19.05 16.28 -3.54
N ASN A 114 -17.89 16.91 -3.53
CA ASN A 114 -17.33 17.64 -4.68
C ASN A 114 -15.89 17.22 -5.01
N ALA A 115 -15.34 16.26 -4.27
CA ALA A 115 -14.03 15.66 -4.49
C ALA A 115 -14.00 14.21 -3.95
N PHE A 116 -12.93 13.50 -4.27
CA PHE A 116 -12.64 12.18 -3.72
C PHE A 116 -11.30 12.17 -3.00
N TYR A 117 -11.28 11.58 -1.81
CA TYR A 117 -10.09 11.36 -0.98
C TYR A 117 -9.57 9.94 -1.20
N THR A 118 -8.34 9.79 -1.68
CA THR A 118 -7.73 8.48 -1.98
C THR A 118 -7.19 7.79 -0.73
N LEU A 119 -7.43 6.48 -0.59
CA LEU A 119 -6.93 5.66 0.52
C LEU A 119 -5.60 4.96 0.20
N GLY A 120 -4.91 5.43 -0.83
CA GLY A 120 -3.67 4.85 -1.31
C GLY A 120 -3.20 5.52 -2.59
N PRO A 121 -1.94 5.28 -3.01
CA PRO A 121 -1.38 5.92 -4.18
C PRO A 121 -2.12 5.50 -5.47
N CYS A 122 -2.42 6.46 -6.34
CA CYS A 122 -3.07 6.20 -7.62
C CYS A 122 -2.46 6.99 -8.78
N VAL A 123 -2.78 6.57 -9.99
CA VAL A 123 -2.50 7.33 -11.22
C VAL A 123 -3.83 7.84 -11.74
N PRO A 124 -4.18 9.12 -11.52
CA PRO A 124 -5.46 9.67 -11.94
C PRO A 124 -5.70 9.48 -13.45
N GLU A 125 -6.92 9.08 -13.81
CA GLU A 125 -7.31 8.93 -15.20
C GLU A 125 -7.28 10.27 -15.94
N LYS A 126 -6.79 10.26 -17.18
CA LYS A 126 -6.71 11.46 -18.01
C LYS A 126 -8.12 12.00 -18.28
N LYS A 127 -8.28 13.33 -18.17
CA LYS A 127 -9.51 14.09 -18.47
C LYS A 127 -10.73 13.76 -17.60
N ARG A 128 -10.58 12.94 -16.55
CA ARG A 128 -11.66 12.58 -15.63
C ARG A 128 -11.83 13.57 -14.47
N TYR A 129 -10.77 14.33 -14.20
CA TYR A 129 -10.70 15.31 -13.13
C TYR A 129 -10.42 16.70 -13.70
N ARG A 130 -11.09 17.72 -13.14
CA ARG A 130 -10.83 19.13 -13.45
C ARG A 130 -9.62 19.66 -12.70
N ASP A 131 -9.35 19.12 -11.52
CA ASP A 131 -8.24 19.52 -10.66
C ASP A 131 -7.86 18.38 -9.71
N ALA A 132 -6.67 18.46 -9.11
CA ALA A 132 -6.17 17.51 -8.13
C ALA A 132 -5.18 18.17 -7.16
N LEU A 133 -5.34 17.92 -5.86
CA LEU A 133 -4.38 18.29 -4.82
C LEU A 133 -3.74 17.01 -4.28
N PHE A 134 -2.43 16.88 -4.44
CA PHE A 134 -1.71 15.67 -4.04
C PHE A 134 -0.22 15.91 -3.81
N THR A 135 0.37 15.05 -2.99
CA THR A 135 1.81 14.89 -2.92
C THR A 135 2.26 13.90 -4.00
N PRO A 136 3.30 14.20 -4.79
CA PRO A 136 3.80 13.25 -5.78
C PRO A 136 4.51 12.08 -5.08
N PHE A 137 4.10 10.85 -5.41
CA PHE A 137 4.70 9.61 -4.93
C PHE A 137 5.33 8.86 -6.11
N THR A 138 6.60 8.46 -5.99
CA THR A 138 7.26 7.67 -7.03
C THR A 138 7.38 6.21 -6.61
N ARG A 139 6.70 5.32 -7.33
CA ARG A 139 6.76 3.88 -7.07
C ARG A 139 7.86 3.22 -7.88
N PHE A 140 8.91 2.76 -7.20
CA PHE A 140 9.99 1.98 -7.80
C PHE A 140 9.65 0.49 -7.77
N GLY A 141 9.22 -0.03 -8.92
CA GLY A 141 8.87 -1.44 -9.05
C GLY A 141 10.08 -2.33 -9.34
N LYS A 142 10.19 -3.45 -8.63
CA LYS A 142 11.06 -4.58 -9.02
C LYS A 142 10.18 -5.72 -9.53
N HIS A 143 10.66 -6.45 -10.54
CA HIS A 143 10.04 -7.71 -10.94
C HIS A 143 10.21 -8.77 -9.85
N GLY A 144 9.23 -9.67 -9.75
CA GLY A 144 9.32 -10.87 -8.91
C GLY A 144 10.00 -12.04 -9.62
N ASP A 145 10.12 -13.16 -8.89
CA ASP A 145 10.54 -14.47 -9.41
C ASP A 145 11.85 -14.41 -10.23
N ARG A 146 11.97 -15.16 -11.32
CA ARG A 146 13.18 -15.27 -12.15
C ARG A 146 13.66 -13.94 -12.71
N LEU A 147 12.77 -12.97 -12.92
CA LEU A 147 13.14 -11.65 -13.40
C LEU A 147 13.79 -10.79 -12.31
N ALA A 148 13.56 -11.09 -11.03
CA ALA A 148 14.16 -10.38 -9.90
C ALA A 148 15.68 -10.51 -9.82
N VAL A 149 16.25 -11.57 -10.42
CA VAL A 149 17.68 -11.89 -10.50
C VAL A 149 18.25 -11.74 -11.91
N SER A 150 17.45 -11.25 -12.86
CA SER A 150 17.91 -10.98 -14.23
C SER A 150 18.79 -9.73 -14.31
N GLY A 151 19.45 -9.51 -15.45
CA GLY A 151 20.24 -8.29 -15.69
C GLY A 151 19.41 -7.00 -15.79
N LYS A 152 18.07 -7.08 -15.85
CA LYS A 152 17.15 -5.93 -15.91
C LYS A 152 15.96 -6.14 -14.96
N PRO A 153 16.18 -6.17 -13.64
CA PRO A 153 15.17 -6.58 -12.68
C PRO A 153 14.18 -5.47 -12.30
N PHE A 154 14.46 -4.22 -12.68
CA PHE A 154 13.65 -3.06 -12.31
C PHE A 154 12.69 -2.64 -13.43
N LYS A 155 11.47 -2.26 -13.02
CA LYS A 155 10.48 -1.56 -13.85
C LYS A 155 10.80 -0.07 -13.85
N ASN A 156 10.37 0.63 -14.89
CA ASN A 156 10.38 2.09 -14.93
C ASN A 156 9.57 2.64 -13.74
N PRO A 157 10.08 3.65 -13.03
CA PRO A 157 9.35 4.29 -11.94
C PRO A 157 8.03 4.89 -12.44
N VAL A 158 7.00 4.83 -11.60
CA VAL A 158 5.69 5.43 -11.90
C VAL A 158 5.45 6.57 -10.92
N ILE A 159 5.17 7.76 -11.45
CA ILE A 159 4.72 8.90 -10.66
C ILE A 159 3.22 8.77 -10.42
N MET A 160 2.82 8.88 -9.16
CA MET A 160 1.46 8.69 -8.65
C MET A 160 1.07 9.90 -7.80
N ALA A 161 -0.22 10.12 -7.65
CA ALA A 161 -0.76 10.90 -6.54
C ALA A 161 -0.74 10.01 -5.29
N ASP A 162 -0.13 10.46 -4.20
CA ASP A 162 0.01 9.66 -2.97
C ASP A 162 -1.33 9.42 -2.27
N GLU A 163 -1.30 8.62 -1.20
CA GLU A 163 -2.41 8.51 -0.25
C GLU A 163 -2.84 9.89 0.27
N GLY A 164 -4.15 10.07 0.43
CA GLY A 164 -4.74 11.34 0.86
C GLY A 164 -4.84 12.40 -0.23
N ALA A 165 -4.60 12.04 -1.49
CA ALA A 165 -4.87 12.91 -2.61
C ALA A 165 -6.36 13.26 -2.72
N LEU A 166 -6.64 14.50 -3.11
CA LEU A 166 -7.97 15.02 -3.40
C LEU A 166 -8.13 15.17 -4.90
N LEU A 167 -9.02 14.39 -5.49
CA LEU A 167 -9.31 14.45 -6.92
C LEU A 167 -10.68 15.11 -7.14
N PHE A 168 -10.71 16.20 -7.90
CA PHE A 168 -11.93 16.94 -8.20
C PHE A 168 -12.48 16.47 -9.54
N PRO A 169 -13.56 15.67 -9.57
CA PRO A 169 -14.06 15.12 -10.81
C PRO A 169 -14.67 16.19 -11.72
N ALA A 170 -14.51 15.98 -13.02
CA ALA A 170 -15.22 16.76 -14.02
C ALA A 170 -16.72 16.40 -14.03
N ASP A 171 -17.03 15.12 -13.82
CA ASP A 171 -18.39 14.58 -13.66
C ASP A 171 -18.45 13.65 -12.44
N MET A 172 -19.24 14.03 -11.43
CA MET A 172 -19.42 13.28 -10.19
C MET A 172 -20.09 11.92 -10.40
N ALA A 173 -21.07 11.83 -11.29
CA ALA A 173 -21.84 10.61 -11.51
C ALA A 173 -20.99 9.59 -12.26
N GLU A 174 -20.26 10.02 -13.29
CA GLU A 174 -19.37 9.16 -14.06
C GLU A 174 -18.28 8.56 -13.17
N CYS A 175 -17.67 9.37 -12.31
CA CYS A 175 -16.58 8.92 -11.43
C CYS A 175 -17.04 7.91 -10.38
N ARG A 176 -18.31 7.92 -9.99
CA ARG A 176 -18.90 7.00 -9.00
C ARG A 176 -19.41 5.68 -9.58
N THR A 177 -19.27 5.46 -10.89
CA THR A 177 -19.66 4.19 -11.52
C THR A 177 -18.81 2.99 -11.08
N ARG A 178 -17.66 3.25 -10.43
CA ARG A 178 -16.72 2.22 -9.97
C ARG A 178 -16.33 2.51 -8.51
N PRO A 179 -16.01 1.47 -7.72
CA PRO A 179 -15.60 1.64 -6.32
C PRO A 179 -14.12 2.03 -6.16
N TYR A 180 -13.43 2.38 -7.24
CA TYR A 180 -12.03 2.76 -7.26
C TYR A 180 -11.78 3.91 -8.24
N LEU A 181 -10.67 4.60 -8.06
CA LEU A 181 -10.13 5.63 -8.95
C LEU A 181 -8.79 5.19 -9.51
N GLY A 182 -8.39 5.82 -10.61
CA GLY A 182 -7.07 5.67 -11.21
C GLY A 182 -7.02 4.62 -12.32
N THR A 183 -5.81 4.34 -12.79
CA THR A 183 -5.59 3.49 -13.97
C THR A 183 -4.39 2.56 -13.84
N ALA A 184 -4.41 1.48 -14.61
CA ALA A 184 -3.26 0.62 -14.80
C ALA A 184 -2.24 1.31 -15.71
N VAL A 185 -0.96 1.21 -15.33
CA VAL A 185 0.15 1.72 -16.13
C VAL A 185 0.88 0.54 -16.79
N THR A 186 1.02 0.60 -18.11
CA THR A 186 1.67 -0.41 -18.96
C THR A 186 2.96 0.16 -19.57
N GLY A 187 3.73 -0.67 -20.30
CA GLY A 187 4.97 -0.23 -20.94
C GLY A 187 6.11 0.06 -19.94
N LEU A 188 6.04 -0.53 -18.74
CA LEU A 188 6.95 -0.23 -17.65
C LEU A 188 8.23 -1.04 -17.66
N SER A 189 8.34 -2.05 -18.51
CA SER A 189 9.47 -2.97 -18.49
C SER A 189 10.01 -3.20 -19.90
N LYS A 190 11.34 -3.12 -20.02
CA LYS A 190 12.07 -3.43 -21.25
C LYS A 190 12.21 -4.94 -21.50
N VAL A 191 11.82 -5.77 -20.55
CA VAL A 191 11.99 -7.25 -20.59
C VAL A 191 10.69 -8.02 -20.41
N LEU A 192 9.59 -7.34 -20.09
CA LEU A 192 8.27 -7.94 -19.91
C LEU A 192 7.23 -6.92 -20.36
N ASP A 193 6.74 -7.06 -21.58
CA ASP A 193 5.74 -6.20 -22.20
C ASP A 193 4.40 -6.18 -21.46
N THR A 194 4.02 -7.32 -20.88
CA THR A 194 2.81 -7.51 -20.06
C THR A 194 2.95 -6.95 -18.64
N ALA A 195 4.08 -6.32 -18.29
CA ALA A 195 4.26 -5.74 -16.96
C ALA A 195 3.30 -4.57 -16.73
N VAL A 196 2.49 -4.70 -15.67
CA VAL A 196 1.55 -3.68 -15.22
C VAL A 196 1.97 -3.14 -13.85
N ALA A 197 1.70 -1.85 -13.61
CA ALA A 197 1.57 -1.30 -12.26
C ALA A 197 0.12 -0.90 -12.01
N GLN A 198 -0.41 -1.33 -10.86
CA GLN A 198 -1.72 -0.89 -10.39
C GLN A 198 -1.58 0.53 -9.83
N GLY A 199 -2.13 1.50 -10.55
CA GLY A 199 -2.32 2.87 -10.11
C GLY A 199 -3.75 3.11 -9.66
N TYR A 200 -4.34 2.15 -8.95
CA TYR A 200 -5.72 2.21 -8.47
C TYR A 200 -5.76 2.51 -6.97
N SER A 201 -6.77 3.26 -6.55
CA SER A 201 -7.03 3.51 -5.14
C SER A 201 -8.53 3.45 -4.84
N LEU A 202 -8.86 2.92 -3.67
CA LEU A 202 -10.18 3.10 -3.09
C LEU A 202 -10.32 4.55 -2.62
N PHE A 203 -11.55 5.03 -2.48
CA PHE A 203 -11.76 6.42 -2.14
C PHE A 203 -12.95 6.62 -1.20
N ILE A 204 -12.88 7.74 -0.45
CA ILE A 204 -14.01 8.27 0.30
C ILE A 204 -14.48 9.54 -0.42
N PRO A 205 -15.78 9.66 -0.76
CA PRO A 205 -16.30 10.89 -1.33
C PRO A 205 -16.37 11.98 -0.26
N VAL A 206 -15.75 13.14 -0.51
CA VAL A 206 -15.64 14.23 0.46
C VAL A 206 -16.19 15.53 -0.11
N ARG A 207 -16.53 16.46 0.78
CA ARG A 207 -16.88 17.83 0.42
C ARG A 207 -15.87 18.78 1.00
N LEU A 208 -15.21 19.54 0.13
CA LEU A 208 -14.36 20.64 0.52
C LEU A 208 -15.08 21.97 0.30
N GLU A 209 -14.81 22.93 1.18
CA GLU A 209 -15.11 24.33 0.92
C GLU A 209 -14.07 24.82 -0.09
N VAL A 210 -14.49 24.94 -1.35
CA VAL A 210 -13.65 25.50 -2.40
C VAL A 210 -14.04 26.97 -2.49
N ASN A 211 -13.13 27.84 -2.09
CA ASN A 211 -13.28 29.30 -2.20
C ASN A 211 -13.20 29.76 -3.66
#